data_AF-A0A7X2MZP1-F1
#
_entry.id   AF-A0A7X2MZP1-F1
#
_cell.length_a   1.000
_cell.length_b   1.000
_cell.length_c   1.000
_cell.angle_alpha   90.00
_cell.angle_beta   90.00
_cell.angle_gamma   90.00
#
_symmetry.space_group_name_H-M   'P 1'
#
loop_
_entity.id
_entity.type
_entity.pdbx_description
1 polymer ?
#
loop_
_entity_poly.entity_id
_entity_poly.type
_entity_poly.pdbx_seq_one_letter_code
_entity_poly.pdbx_strand_id
1 'polypeptide(L)'
;MASVNPKIDKAVHVLETMCHDKKARAEYLSREMALHDEATRIEEAMAEGKAEGRAEGRAEGREEGKVAERTAIAREMLMDNEPIDKIMRYSKLTKEEILAIKM
;
A
#
# COMPACT_ATOMS: atom_id res chain seq x y z
N MET A 1 -11.39 -26.43 63.90
CA MET A 1 -10.97 -25.21 63.20
C MET A 1 -9.68 -25.52 62.49
N ALA A 2 -9.65 -25.46 61.16
CA ALA A 2 -8.45 -25.79 60.40
C ALA A 2 -7.32 -24.83 60.81
N SER A 3 -6.17 -25.36 61.21
CA SER A 3 -4.99 -24.57 61.53
C SER A 3 -4.62 -23.76 60.29
N VAL A 4 -4.79 -22.45 60.38
CA VAL A 4 -4.41 -21.52 59.32
C VAL A 4 -2.90 -21.70 59.10
N ASN A 5 -2.51 -22.22 57.94
CA ASN A 5 -1.12 -22.53 57.65
C ASN A 5 -0.40 -21.21 57.32
N PRO A 6 0.57 -20.76 58.13
CA PRO A 6 1.22 -19.47 57.94
C PRO A 6 1.96 -19.34 56.60
N LYS A 7 2.32 -20.46 55.97
CA LYS A 7 2.92 -20.47 54.63
C LYS A 7 1.89 -20.24 53.54
N ILE A 8 0.67 -20.76 53.72
CA ILE A 8 -0.44 -20.54 52.78
C ILE A 8 -0.89 -19.08 52.84
N ASP A 9 -1.02 -18.49 54.02
CA ASP A 9 -1.37 -17.07 54.16
C ASP A 9 -0.35 -16.13 53.52
N LYS A 10 0.95 -16.42 53.70
CA LYS A 10 2.02 -15.66 53.04
C LYS A 10 1.94 -15.78 51.52
N ALA A 11 1.65 -16.97 51.01
CA ALA A 11 1.48 -17.18 49.56
C ALA A 11 0.27 -16.40 49.03
N VAL A 12 -0.87 -16.46 49.72
CA VAL A 12 -2.10 -15.71 49.36
C VAL A 12 -1.86 -14.21 49.41
N HIS A 13 -1.20 -13.70 50.44
CA HIS A 13 -0.91 -12.27 50.57
C HIS A 13 0.04 -11.75 49.48
N VAL A 14 1.07 -12.52 49.11
CA VAL A 14 1.96 -12.19 47.99
C VAL A 14 1.19 -12.16 46.67
N LEU A 15 0.30 -13.14 46.45
CA LEU A 15 -0.53 -13.24 45.25
C LEU A 15 -1.55 -12.08 45.18
N GLU A 16 -2.18 -11.74 46.30
CA GLU A 16 -3.06 -10.58 46.43
C GLU A 16 -2.32 -9.27 46.15
N THR A 17 -1.10 -9.11 46.65
CA THR A 17 -0.26 -7.91 46.44
C THR A 17 0.14 -7.77 44.97
N MET A 18 0.54 -8.87 44.32
CA MET A 18 0.84 -8.89 42.88
C MET A 18 -0.40 -8.61 42.02
N CYS A 19 -1.58 -9.05 42.46
CA CYS A 19 -2.85 -8.79 41.78
C CYS A 19 -3.46 -7.41 42.11
N HIS A 20 -3.06 -6.76 43.21
CA HIS A 20 -3.63 -5.49 43.68
C HIS A 20 -3.00 -4.25 43.07
N ASP A 21 -1.86 -4.36 42.39
CA ASP A 21 -1.34 -3.24 41.59
C ASP A 21 -2.08 -3.11 40.26
N LYS A 22 -3.39 -2.91 40.37
CA LYS A 22 -4.31 -2.67 39.24
C LYS A 22 -3.87 -1.50 38.39
N LYS A 23 -3.17 -0.52 38.99
CA LYS A 23 -2.64 0.64 38.30
C LYS A 23 -1.47 0.24 37.41
N ALA A 24 -0.47 -0.47 37.91
CA ALA A 24 0.64 -0.97 37.09
C ALA A 24 0.15 -1.90 35.98
N ARG A 25 -0.84 -2.76 36.26
CA ARG A 25 -1.45 -3.62 35.22
C ARG A 25 -2.20 -2.81 34.17
N ALA A 26 -2.94 -1.78 34.56
CA ALA A 26 -3.64 -0.90 33.63
C ALA A 26 -2.66 -0.10 32.75
N GLU A 27 -1.57 0.41 33.34
CA GLU A 27 -0.50 1.11 32.62
C GLU A 27 0.20 0.18 31.62
N TYR A 28 0.49 -1.06 32.03
CA TYR A 28 1.06 -2.09 31.15
C TYR A 28 0.14 -2.38 29.95
N LEU A 29 -1.14 -2.68 30.22
CA LEU A 29 -2.11 -2.95 29.16
C LEU A 29 -2.34 -1.75 28.24
N SER A 30 -2.36 -0.53 28.80
CA SER A 30 -2.47 0.69 28.01
C SER A 30 -1.26 0.89 27.10
N ARG A 31 -0.05 0.58 27.58
CA ARG A 31 1.17 0.63 26.77
C ARG A 31 1.14 -0.44 25.67
N GLU A 32 0.74 -1.66 26.00
CA GLU A 32 0.62 -2.76 25.04
C GLU A 32 -0.40 -2.43 23.94
N MET A 33 -1.57 -1.90 24.32
CA MET A 33 -2.59 -1.43 23.39
C MET A 33 -2.05 -0.32 22.47
N ALA A 34 -1.37 0.69 23.01
CA ALA A 34 -0.78 1.76 22.20
C ALA A 34 0.25 1.25 21.19
N LEU A 35 1.05 0.25 21.56
CA LEU A 35 2.02 -0.38 20.65
C LEU A 35 1.32 -1.14 19.52
N HIS A 36 0.22 -1.84 19.81
CA HIS A 36 -0.57 -2.53 18.79
C HIS A 36 -1.30 -1.57 17.85
N ASP A 37 -1.87 -0.49 18.38
CA ASP A 37 -2.51 0.55 17.57
C ASP A 37 -1.48 1.21 16.63
N GLU A 38 -0.28 1.50 17.15
CA GLU A 38 0.81 2.05 16.34
C GLU A 38 1.26 1.07 15.25
N ALA A 39 1.44 -0.21 15.59
CA ALA A 39 1.81 -1.24 14.62
C ALA A 39 0.76 -1.39 13.52
N THR A 40 -0.53 -1.42 13.89
CA THR A 40 -1.66 -1.51 12.96
C THR A 40 -1.68 -0.32 12.00
N ARG A 41 -1.56 0.89 12.55
CA ARG A 41 -1.51 2.12 11.75
C ARG A 41 -0.36 2.13 10.74
N ILE A 42 0.82 1.64 11.12
CA ILE A 42 1.97 1.54 10.21
C ILE A 42 1.70 0.51 9.12
N GLU A 43 1.13 -0.64 9.47
CA GLU A 43 0.77 -1.69 8.52
C GLU A 43 -0.27 -1.20 7.50
N GLU A 44 -1.32 -0.52 7.96
CA GLU A 44 -2.34 0.10 7.10
C GLU A 44 -1.72 1.13 6.16
N ALA A 45 -0.91 2.05 6.68
CA ALA A 45 -0.25 3.07 5.85
C ALA A 45 0.66 2.45 4.77
N MET A 46 1.40 1.37 5.10
CA MET A 46 2.19 0.64 4.11
C MET A 46 1.33 -0.08 3.08
N ALA A 47 0.21 -0.66 3.50
CA ALA A 47 -0.72 -1.36 2.61
C ALA A 47 -1.37 -0.39 1.62
N GLU A 48 -1.82 0.77 2.10
CA GLU A 48 -2.37 1.87 1.29
C GLU A 48 -1.34 2.38 0.29
N GLY A 49 -0.14 2.76 0.75
CA GLY A 49 0.92 3.26 -0.16
C GLY A 49 1.31 2.24 -1.24
N LYS A 50 1.33 0.94 -0.90
CA LYS A 50 1.56 -0.12 -1.90
C LYS A 50 0.39 -0.29 -2.86
N ALA A 51 -0.84 -0.10 -2.41
CA ALA A 51 -2.03 -0.17 -3.24
C ALA A 51 -2.08 1.01 -4.23
N GLU A 52 -1.84 2.22 -3.75
CA GLU A 52 -1.77 3.45 -4.54
C GLU A 52 -0.66 3.35 -5.59
N GLY A 53 0.58 3.03 -5.19
CA GLY A 53 1.69 2.91 -6.14
C GLY A 53 1.46 1.86 -7.23
N ARG A 54 0.77 0.76 -6.93
CA ARG A 54 0.35 -0.22 -7.96
C ARG A 54 -0.79 0.28 -8.84
N ALA A 55 -1.68 1.12 -8.33
CA ALA A 55 -2.76 1.69 -9.11
C ALA A 55 -2.20 2.72 -10.10
N GLU A 56 -1.37 3.64 -9.62
CA GLU A 56 -0.68 4.65 -10.41
C GLU A 56 0.21 4.02 -11.48
N GLY A 57 1.12 3.11 -11.10
CA GLY A 57 2.00 2.46 -12.07
C GLY A 57 1.25 1.65 -13.15
N ARG A 58 0.07 1.09 -12.82
CA ARG A 58 -0.78 0.42 -13.84
C ARG A 58 -1.54 1.41 -14.72
N ALA A 59 -1.86 2.60 -14.22
CA ALA A 59 -2.49 3.63 -15.03
C ALA A 59 -1.47 4.23 -16.01
N GLU A 60 -0.30 4.64 -15.50
CA GLU A 60 0.81 5.16 -16.29
C GLU A 60 1.26 4.16 -17.34
N GLY A 61 1.59 2.92 -16.94
CA GLY A 61 2.05 1.90 -17.89
C GLY A 61 1.03 1.54 -18.98
N ARG A 62 -0.27 1.67 -18.72
CA ARG A 62 -1.31 1.47 -19.75
C ARG A 62 -1.36 2.63 -20.73
N GLU A 63 -1.24 3.86 -20.27
CA GLU A 63 -1.21 5.03 -21.16
C GLU A 63 0.08 5.07 -21.99
N GLU A 64 1.23 4.82 -21.36
CA GLU A 64 2.51 4.66 -22.08
C GLU A 64 2.41 3.55 -23.13
N GLY A 65 1.84 2.39 -22.78
CA GLY A 65 1.64 1.29 -23.73
C GLY A 65 0.75 1.67 -24.91
N LYS A 66 -0.37 2.37 -24.67
CA LYS A 66 -1.26 2.86 -25.75
C LYS A 66 -0.55 3.87 -26.65
N VAL A 67 0.25 4.78 -26.09
CA VAL A 67 1.01 5.77 -26.87
C VAL A 67 2.09 5.07 -27.69
N ALA A 68 2.83 4.12 -27.09
CA ALA A 68 3.82 3.32 -27.78
C ALA A 68 3.21 2.50 -28.94
N GLU A 69 2.04 1.89 -28.73
CA GLU A 69 1.33 1.14 -29.77
C GLU A 69 0.89 2.07 -30.93
N ARG A 70 0.29 3.23 -30.62
CA ARG A 70 -0.14 4.20 -31.64
C ARG A 70 1.02 4.73 -32.48
N THR A 71 2.13 5.03 -31.82
CA THR A 71 3.35 5.51 -32.48
C THR A 71 4.02 4.42 -33.32
N ALA A 72 4.01 3.16 -32.86
CA ALA A 72 4.49 2.02 -33.64
C ALA A 72 3.65 1.81 -34.91
N ILE A 73 2.31 1.78 -34.79
CA ILE A 73 1.40 1.66 -35.94
C ILE A 73 1.63 2.82 -36.92
N ALA A 74 1.71 4.06 -36.43
CA ALA A 74 1.94 5.22 -37.29
C ALA A 74 3.28 5.15 -38.03
N ARG A 75 4.33 4.61 -37.37
CA ARG A 75 5.64 4.37 -37.99
C ARG A 75 5.57 3.33 -39.10
N GLU A 76 4.88 2.21 -38.88
CA GLU A 76 4.68 1.18 -39.90
C GLU A 76 3.92 1.75 -41.11
N MET A 77 2.81 2.47 -40.87
CA MET A 77 2.05 3.11 -41.95
C MET A 77 2.86 4.14 -42.74
N LEU A 78 3.78 4.88 -42.07
CA LEU A 78 4.70 5.78 -42.74
C LEU A 78 5.71 5.03 -43.62
N MET A 79 6.20 3.87 -43.18
CA MET A 79 7.08 3.00 -43.98
C MET A 79 6.36 2.46 -45.22
N ASP A 80 5.07 2.17 -45.09
CA ASP A 80 4.22 1.73 -46.20
C ASP A 80 3.79 2.86 -47.15
N ASN A 81 4.28 4.09 -46.94
CA ASN A 81 3.94 5.30 -47.70
C ASN A 81 2.44 5.64 -47.69
N GLU A 82 1.72 5.27 -46.63
CA GLU A 82 0.32 5.63 -46.46
C GLU A 82 0.15 7.15 -46.28
N PRO A 83 -0.94 7.75 -46.78
CA PRO A 83 -1.16 9.19 -46.68
C PRO A 83 -1.40 9.62 -45.23
N ILE A 84 -0.86 10.78 -44.86
CA ILE A 84 -0.90 11.32 -43.48
C ILE A 84 -2.33 11.38 -42.95
N ASP A 85 -3.32 11.77 -43.76
CA ASP A 85 -4.73 11.85 -43.35
C ASP A 85 -5.29 10.48 -42.90
N LYS A 86 -4.85 9.40 -43.54
CA LYS A 86 -5.23 8.03 -43.18
C LYS A 86 -4.55 7.61 -41.87
N ILE A 87 -3.27 7.94 -41.71
CA ILE A 87 -2.52 7.67 -40.48
C ILE A 87 -3.20 8.36 -39.30
N MET A 88 -3.49 9.67 -39.40
CA MET A 88 -4.20 10.44 -38.38
C MET A 88 -5.53 9.78 -37.97
N ARG A 89 -6.30 9.30 -38.96
CA ARG A 89 -7.61 8.67 -38.71
C ARG A 89 -7.52 7.39 -37.87
N TYR A 90 -6.50 6.57 -38.09
CA TYR A 90 -6.39 5.25 -37.44
C TYR A 90 -5.49 5.24 -36.21
N SER A 91 -4.36 5.94 -36.22
CA SER A 91 -3.46 6.04 -35.06
C SER A 91 -3.95 7.03 -34.00
N LYS A 92 -4.93 7.90 -34.36
CA LYS A 92 -5.44 9.00 -33.52
C LYS A 92 -4.35 9.98 -33.09
N LEU A 93 -3.25 10.03 -33.83
CA LEU A 93 -2.17 11.00 -33.62
C LEU A 93 -2.45 12.28 -34.42
N THR A 94 -1.91 13.39 -33.93
CA THR A 94 -1.96 14.66 -34.66
C THR A 94 -0.97 14.67 -35.82
N LYS A 95 -1.12 15.63 -36.72
CA LYS A 95 -0.19 15.80 -37.84
C LYS A 95 1.22 16.10 -37.33
N GLU A 96 1.34 16.89 -36.26
CA GLU A 96 2.61 17.24 -35.63
C GLU A 96 3.31 16.00 -35.05
N GLU A 97 2.56 15.14 -34.34
CA GLU A 97 3.08 13.89 -33.78
C GLU A 97 3.59 12.93 -34.88
N ILE A 98 2.83 12.79 -35.97
CA ILE A 98 3.23 11.95 -37.10
C ILE A 98 4.47 12.51 -37.82
N LEU A 99 4.55 13.83 -37.97
CA LEU A 99 5.73 14.47 -38.56
C LEU A 99 6.97 14.33 -37.67
N ALA A 100 6.79 14.31 -36.34
CA ALA A 100 7.88 14.06 -35.40
C ALA A 100 8.42 12.62 -35.50
N ILE A 101 7.58 11.63 -35.85
CA ILE A 101 8.00 10.24 -36.09
C ILE A 101 8.82 10.12 -37.39
N LYS A 102 8.58 11.01 -38.36
CA LYS A 102 9.25 10.99 -39.67
C LYS A 102 10.69 11.52 -39.63
N MET A 103 11.10 12.18 -38.55
CA MET A 103 12.48 12.67 -38.34
C MET A 103 13.41 11.54 -37.92
#